data_AF-A0A2N9HD09-F1
#
_entry.id   AF-A0A2N9HD09-F1
#
_cell.length_a   1.000
_cell.length_b   1.000
_cell.length_c   1.000
_cell.angle_alpha   90.00
_cell.angle_beta   90.00
_cell.angle_gamma   90.00
#
_symmetry.space_group_name_H-M   'P 1'
#
loop_
_entity.id
_entity.type
_entity.pdbx_description
1 polymer ?
#
loop_
_entity_poly.entity_id
_entity_poly.type
_entity_poly.pdbx_seq_one_letter_code
_entity_poly.pdbx_strand_id
1 'polypeptide(L)'
;MLPRNYFDGGEPRFERLVVFKGSLALFAYGDVLDEGAYDHQVSFIWVMREYGVVESWTKISGPESYVERFCGCTNNGGLLIETLDDFLVAFDPETLNKNDFGIPNSEWERPISTSRSMDYTTDFMESLVLLNGTSV
;
A
#
# COMPACT_ATOMS: atom_id res chain seq x y z
N MET A 1 4.53 14.56 -6.86
CA MET A 1 3.34 14.51 -7.74
C MET A 1 2.85 13.06 -7.80
N LEU A 2 1.54 12.84 -7.65
CA LEU A 2 0.92 11.50 -7.72
C LEU A 2 0.68 11.09 -9.19
N PRO A 3 0.50 9.79 -9.49
CA PRO A 3 0.10 9.35 -10.83
C PRO A 3 -1.24 9.99 -11.20
N ARG A 4 -1.46 10.30 -12.48
CA ARG A 4 -2.77 10.81 -12.93
C ARG A 4 -3.78 9.67 -12.97
N ASN A 5 -5.02 9.92 -12.53
CA ASN A 5 -6.13 8.95 -12.56
C ASN A 5 -5.77 7.58 -11.98
N TYR A 6 -4.99 7.54 -10.89
CA TYR A 6 -4.44 6.31 -10.31
C TYR A 6 -5.49 5.32 -9.79
N PHE A 7 -6.74 5.76 -9.67
CA PHE A 7 -7.89 4.97 -9.24
C PHE A 7 -8.99 4.90 -10.32
N ASP A 8 -8.61 5.02 -11.61
CA ASP A 8 -9.48 4.79 -12.77
C ASP A 8 -10.81 5.56 -12.77
N GLY A 9 -10.82 6.77 -12.17
CA GLY A 9 -11.99 7.65 -12.10
C GLY A 9 -12.89 7.45 -10.89
N GLY A 10 -12.63 6.43 -10.06
CA GLY A 10 -13.22 6.31 -8.73
C GLY A 10 -12.49 7.16 -7.68
N GLU A 11 -13.07 7.26 -6.49
CA GLU A 11 -12.41 7.86 -5.32
C GLU A 11 -11.88 6.76 -4.38
N PRO A 12 -10.59 6.78 -4.01
CA PRO A 12 -10.06 5.81 -3.07
C PRO A 12 -10.62 6.07 -1.66
N ARG A 13 -10.90 5.01 -0.92
CA ARG A 13 -11.23 5.09 0.52
C ARG A 13 -9.99 5.34 1.37
N PHE A 14 -8.85 4.86 0.89
CA PHE A 14 -7.58 4.97 1.57
C PHE A 14 -6.45 5.12 0.56
N GLU A 15 -5.48 5.95 0.90
CA GLU A 15 -4.22 6.08 0.16
C GLU A 15 -3.06 6.39 1.10
N ARG A 16 -1.87 5.88 0.77
CA ARG A 16 -0.63 6.16 1.50
C ARG A 16 0.58 6.11 0.59
N LEU A 17 1.44 7.12 0.70
CA LEU A 17 2.79 7.08 0.14
C LEU A 17 3.72 6.27 1.05
N VAL A 18 4.49 5.38 0.44
CA VAL A 18 5.43 4.49 1.13
C VAL A 18 6.72 4.35 0.34
N VAL A 19 7.76 3.81 0.98
CA VAL A 19 8.96 3.34 0.30
C VAL A 19 8.81 1.84 0.05
N PHE A 20 8.81 1.44 -1.22
CA PHE A 20 8.67 0.06 -1.66
C PHE A 20 9.90 -0.34 -2.46
N LYS A 21 10.67 -1.33 -1.97
CA LYS A 21 11.92 -1.80 -2.57
C LYS A 21 12.89 -0.64 -2.95
N GLY A 22 12.97 0.38 -2.09
CA GLY A 22 13.83 1.55 -2.30
C GLY A 22 13.25 2.65 -3.21
N SER A 23 12.08 2.44 -3.81
CA SER A 23 11.40 3.42 -4.66
C SER A 23 10.21 4.06 -3.94
N LEU A 24 9.89 5.31 -4.30
CA LEU A 24 8.64 5.94 -3.85
C LEU A 24 7.45 5.21 -4.47
N ALA A 25 6.49 4.81 -3.64
CA ALA A 25 5.29 4.12 -4.06
C ALA A 25 4.03 4.73 -3.43
N LEU A 26 2.89 4.51 -4.09
CA LEU A 26 1.56 4.90 -3.63
C LEU A 26 0.74 3.62 -3.54
N PHE A 27 0.28 3.28 -2.34
CA PHE A 27 -0.72 2.25 -2.14
C PHE A 27 -2.08 2.90 -1.97
N ALA A 28 -3.12 2.36 -2.61
CA ALA A 28 -4.48 2.85 -2.47
C ALA A 28 -5.49 1.70 -2.61
N TYR A 29 -6.62 1.81 -1.92
CA TYR A 29 -7.77 0.94 -2.12
C TYR A 29 -9.09 1.70 -1.97
N GLY A 30 -10.15 1.13 -2.51
CA GLY A 30 -11.48 1.71 -2.53
C GLY A 30 -12.48 0.77 -3.19
N ASP A 31 -13.72 1.20 -3.26
CA ASP A 31 -14.80 0.37 -3.80
C ASP A 31 -14.92 0.53 -5.31
N VAL A 32 -15.29 -0.56 -5.98
CA VAL A 32 -15.74 -0.50 -7.36
C VAL A 32 -17.21 -0.07 -7.37
N LEU A 33 -17.50 1.03 -8.05
CA LEU A 33 -18.86 1.49 -8.32
C LEU A 33 -19.48 0.67 -9.47
N ASP A 34 -19.62 -0.65 -9.30
CA ASP A 34 -20.41 -1.46 -10.24
C ASP A 34 -21.80 -1.71 -9.66
N GLU A 35 -22.82 -1.41 -10.47
CA GLU A 35 -24.24 -1.43 -10.12
C GLU A 35 -24.72 -2.88 -9.96
N GLY A 36 -24.37 -3.55 -8.86
CA GLY A 36 -24.94 -4.86 -8.54
C GLY A 36 -24.13 -5.78 -7.62
N ALA A 37 -22.84 -5.51 -7.43
CA ALA A 37 -21.98 -6.29 -6.55
C ALA A 37 -21.64 -5.44 -5.32
N TYR A 38 -22.47 -5.56 -4.26
CA TYR A 38 -22.08 -5.03 -2.96
C TYR A 38 -20.71 -5.63 -2.57
N ASP A 39 -19.78 -4.76 -2.18
CA ASP A 39 -18.54 -5.08 -1.46
C ASP A 39 -17.30 -5.56 -2.25
N HIS A 40 -17.15 -5.19 -3.53
CA HIS A 40 -15.91 -5.47 -4.26
C HIS A 40 -14.91 -4.32 -4.06
N GLN A 41 -13.98 -4.51 -3.12
CA GLN A 41 -12.84 -3.62 -2.92
C GLN A 41 -11.75 -3.90 -3.95
N VAL A 42 -11.22 -2.86 -4.58
CA VAL A 42 -10.01 -2.94 -5.41
C VAL A 42 -8.86 -2.20 -4.75
N SER A 43 -7.67 -2.77 -4.85
CA SER A 43 -6.44 -2.20 -4.33
C SER A 43 -5.37 -2.18 -5.41
N PHE A 44 -4.52 -1.17 -5.37
CA PHE A 44 -3.43 -1.00 -6.31
C PHE A 44 -2.21 -0.42 -5.60
N ILE A 45 -1.04 -0.75 -6.14
CA ILE A 45 0.18 -0.04 -5.80
C ILE A 45 0.80 0.51 -7.07
N TRP A 46 1.23 1.76 -7.00
CA TRP A 46 1.97 2.44 -8.04
C TRP A 46 3.39 2.66 -7.56
N VAL A 47 4.39 2.48 -8.43
CA VAL A 47 5.80 2.67 -8.11
C VAL A 47 6.40 3.72 -9.07
N MET A 48 7.05 4.75 -8.52
CA MET A 48 7.74 5.78 -9.28
C MET A 48 9.11 5.26 -9.72
N ARG A 49 9.31 5.13 -11.05
CA ARG A 49 10.59 4.67 -11.59
C ARG A 49 11.66 5.76 -11.66
N GLU A 50 11.25 7.03 -11.81
CA GLU A 50 12.15 8.17 -11.88
C GLU A 50 11.62 9.30 -10.98
N TYR A 51 12.45 9.73 -10.02
CA TYR A 51 12.02 10.66 -8.99
C TYR A 51 11.62 12.02 -9.57
N GLY A 52 10.40 12.46 -9.28
CA GLY A 52 9.86 13.75 -9.75
C GLY A 52 9.22 13.72 -11.14
N VAL A 53 9.30 12.60 -11.88
CA VAL A 53 8.68 12.44 -13.20
C VAL A 53 7.34 11.71 -13.07
N VAL A 54 6.22 12.38 -13.36
CA VAL A 54 4.86 11.81 -13.19
C VAL A 54 4.58 10.66 -14.12
N GLU A 55 5.11 10.71 -15.33
CA GLU A 55 4.93 9.69 -16.35
C GLU A 55 5.71 8.40 -16.02
N SER A 56 6.60 8.45 -15.03
CA SER A 56 7.41 7.30 -14.60
C SER A 56 6.66 6.36 -13.64
N TRP A 57 5.53 6.79 -13.08
CA TRP A 57 4.70 5.94 -12.22
C TRP A 57 4.18 4.73 -12.99
N THR A 58 4.34 3.55 -12.41
CA THR A 58 3.89 2.29 -12.99
C THR A 58 2.93 1.61 -12.04
N LYS A 59 1.73 1.29 -12.52
CA LYS A 59 0.75 0.49 -11.77
C LYS A 59 1.24 -0.96 -11.74
N ILE A 60 1.28 -1.54 -10.55
CA ILE A 60 1.44 -2.98 -10.37
C ILE A 60 0.22 -3.53 -9.62
N SER A 61 0.13 -4.85 -9.53
CA SER A 61 -1.00 -5.57 -8.94
C SER A 61 -1.12 -5.27 -7.45
N GLY A 62 -2.34 -4.99 -6.98
CA GLY A 62 -2.66 -4.98 -5.55
C GLY A 62 -3.18 -6.35 -5.08
N PRO A 63 -3.34 -6.53 -3.76
CA PRO A 63 -4.02 -7.68 -3.19
C PRO A 63 -5.42 -7.91 -3.79
N GLU A 64 -5.73 -9.15 -4.18
CA GLU A 64 -7.07 -9.58 -4.64
C GLU A 64 -8.05 -9.89 -3.49
N SER A 65 -7.69 -9.57 -2.24
CA SER A 65 -8.55 -9.75 -1.06
C SER A 65 -8.93 -8.40 -0.48
N TYR A 66 -10.04 -8.39 0.27
CA TYR A 66 -10.44 -7.22 1.06
C TYR A 66 -9.33 -6.84 2.05
N VAL A 67 -8.85 -5.60 1.93
CA VAL A 67 -7.87 -4.99 2.82
C VAL A 67 -8.62 -4.21 3.89
N GLU A 68 -8.57 -4.71 5.12
CA GLU A 68 -9.07 -4.01 6.31
C GLU A 68 -8.13 -2.87 6.68
N ARG A 69 -6.82 -3.16 6.68
CA ARG A 69 -5.79 -2.20 7.08
C ARG A 69 -4.51 -2.40 6.30
N PHE A 70 -3.91 -1.29 5.90
CA PHE A 70 -2.55 -1.26 5.38
C PHE A 70 -1.54 -0.86 6.46
N CYS A 71 -0.60 -1.76 6.74
CA CYS A 71 0.43 -1.54 7.75
C CYS A 71 1.66 -0.89 7.11
N GLY A 72 2.16 -1.43 5.99
CA GLY A 72 3.30 -0.87 5.28
C GLY A 72 3.96 -1.86 4.33
N CYS A 73 5.26 -1.70 4.11
CA CYS A 73 6.04 -2.60 3.27
C CYS A 73 7.06 -3.37 4.11
N THR A 74 7.31 -4.61 3.72
CA THR A 74 8.36 -5.46 4.30
C THR A 74 9.69 -5.22 3.57
N ASN A 75 10.80 -5.59 4.19
CA ASN A 75 12.14 -5.52 3.60
C ASN A 75 12.30 -6.37 2.32
N ASN A 76 11.54 -7.46 2.20
CA ASN A 76 11.49 -8.32 1.02
C ASN A 76 10.60 -7.74 -0.09
N GLY A 77 9.99 -6.58 0.13
CA GLY A 77 9.10 -5.92 -0.81
C GLY A 77 7.76 -6.62 -0.99
N GLY A 78 7.26 -7.24 0.07
CA GLY A 78 5.83 -7.55 0.22
C GLY A 78 5.09 -6.42 0.94
N LEU A 79 3.79 -6.31 0.69
CA LEU A 79 2.85 -5.43 1.37
C LEU A 79 2.31 -6.11 2.63
N LEU A 80 2.48 -5.46 3.78
CA LEU A 80 1.94 -5.94 5.05
C LEU A 80 0.52 -5.37 5.22
N ILE A 81 -0.47 -6.26 5.20
CA ILE A 81 -1.89 -5.92 5.25
C ILE A 81 -2.64 -6.82 6.25
N GLU A 82 -3.71 -6.28 6.82
CA GLU A 82 -4.73 -7.04 7.54
C GLU A 82 -5.88 -7.33 6.55
N THR A 83 -6.37 -8.57 6.52
CA THR A 83 -7.51 -8.98 5.70
C THR A 83 -8.64 -9.48 6.60
N LEU A 84 -9.83 -9.71 6.02
CA LEU A 84 -10.96 -10.28 6.77
C LEU A 84 -10.69 -11.73 7.19
N ASP A 85 -10.10 -12.51 6.28
CA ASP A 85 -9.87 -13.94 6.47
C ASP A 85 -8.61 -14.20 7.32
N ASP A 86 -7.58 -13.37 7.17
CA ASP A 86 -6.27 -13.51 7.80
C ASP A 86 -5.93 -12.25 8.60
N PHE A 87 -5.46 -12.40 9.84
CA PHE A 87 -5.16 -11.25 10.68
C PHE A 87 -4.07 -10.35 10.09
N LEU A 88 -2.99 -10.95 9.57
CA LEU A 88 -1.85 -10.20 9.03
C LEU A 88 -1.09 -11.03 8.00
N VAL A 89 -1.05 -10.55 6.76
CA VAL A 89 -0.36 -11.23 5.65
C VAL A 89 0.66 -10.32 4.98
N ALA A 90 1.75 -10.92 4.49
CA ALA A 90 2.64 -10.29 3.53
C ALA A 90 2.24 -10.71 2.12
N PHE A 91 1.69 -9.78 1.34
CA PHE A 91 1.36 -9.97 -0.06
C PHE A 91 2.52 -9.53 -0.96
N ASP A 92 2.98 -10.40 -1.85
CA ASP A 92 3.97 -10.04 -2.86
C ASP A 92 3.26 -9.60 -4.15
N PRO A 93 3.32 -8.31 -4.54
CA PRO A 93 2.65 -7.82 -5.73
C PRO A 93 3.26 -8.32 -7.05
N GLU A 94 4.48 -8.86 -7.04
CA GLU A 94 5.13 -9.40 -8.24
C GLU A 94 4.76 -10.85 -8.50
N THR A 95 4.71 -11.68 -7.44
CA THR A 95 4.36 -13.11 -7.56
C THR A 95 2.89 -13.40 -7.28
N LEU A 96 2.14 -12.41 -6.78
CA LEU A 96 0.77 -12.54 -6.28
C LEU A 96 0.62 -13.53 -5.12
N ASN A 97 1.73 -13.95 -4.51
CA ASN A 97 1.72 -14.88 -3.41
C ASN A 97 1.40 -14.17 -2.08
N LYS A 98 0.75 -14.88 -1.17
CA LYS A 98 0.48 -14.45 0.19
C LYS A 98 1.25 -15.34 1.15
N ASN A 99 2.14 -14.73 1.92
CA ASN A 99 2.74 -15.39 3.07
C ASN A 99 1.93 -15.01 4.30
N ASP A 100 1.19 -15.99 4.83
CA ASP A 100 0.59 -15.88 6.15
C ASP A 100 1.69 -16.05 7.21
N PHE A 101 1.75 -15.13 8.17
CA PHE A 101 2.67 -15.23 9.30
C PHE A 101 2.20 -16.23 10.36
N GLY A 102 1.07 -16.90 10.14
CA GLY A 102 0.50 -17.88 11.05
C GLY A 102 0.06 -17.23 12.36
N ILE A 103 -0.32 -15.95 12.32
CA ILE A 103 -0.94 -15.25 13.44
C ILE A 103 -2.45 -15.50 13.28
N PRO A 104 -3.01 -16.49 13.99
CA PRO A 104 -4.42 -16.82 13.81
C PRO A 104 -5.27 -15.62 14.20
N ASN A 105 -6.31 -15.38 13.41
CA ASN A 105 -7.44 -14.56 13.83
C ASN A 105 -8.04 -15.26 15.05
N SER A 106 -7.72 -14.81 16.26
CA SER A 106 -8.31 -15.36 17.48
C SER A 106 -9.77 -14.90 17.53
N GLU A 107 -10.59 -15.65 16.80
CA GLU A 107 -12.03 -15.82 16.80
C GLU A 107 -12.87 -14.71 17.44
N TRP A 108 -13.67 -14.04 16.61
CA TRP A 108 -15.10 -13.69 16.78
C TRP A 108 -15.60 -13.02 18.09
N GLU A 109 -14.76 -12.85 19.11
CA GLU A 109 -15.08 -12.20 20.37
C GLU A 109 -14.41 -10.83 20.40
N ARG A 110 -15.11 -9.91 19.74
CA ARG A 110 -14.88 -8.46 19.72
C ARG A 110 -13.73 -8.05 18.81
N PRO A 111 -13.93 -7.06 17.93
CA PRO A 111 -12.83 -6.52 17.16
C PRO A 111 -11.77 -6.07 18.17
N ILE A 112 -10.52 -6.48 17.99
CA ILE A 112 -9.38 -5.79 18.59
C ILE A 112 -9.28 -4.43 17.88
N SER A 113 -10.35 -3.64 17.99
CA SER A 113 -10.28 -2.21 17.93
C SER A 113 -9.25 -1.83 18.98
N THR A 114 -8.30 -1.01 18.54
CA THR A 114 -7.23 -0.42 19.34
C THR A 114 -5.89 -1.17 19.46
N SER A 115 -5.46 -1.95 18.47
CA SER A 115 -4.01 -1.87 18.17
C SER A 115 -3.72 -0.59 17.39
N ARG A 116 -3.80 0.53 18.11
CA ARG A 116 -3.15 1.80 17.77
C ARG A 116 -1.62 1.69 17.90
N SER A 117 -1.08 0.47 17.95
CA SER A 117 0.28 0.14 18.41
C SER A 117 1.01 -0.77 17.43
N MET A 118 0.76 -0.62 16.13
CA MET A 118 1.84 -0.78 15.17
C MET A 118 2.25 0.62 14.73
N ASP A 119 2.81 1.38 15.69
CA ASP A 119 3.54 2.60 15.40
C ASP A 119 4.77 2.18 14.60
N TYR A 120 4.67 2.30 13.27
CA TYR A 120 5.83 2.19 12.39
C TYR A 120 6.86 3.24 12.84
N THR A 121 8.01 2.78 13.35
CA THR A 121 9.21 3.62 13.36
C THR A 121 9.70 3.65 11.93
N THR A 122 9.37 4.70 11.18
CA THR A 122 9.93 4.91 9.85
C THR A 122 11.45 5.01 9.99
N ASP A 123 12.20 4.20 9.25
CA ASP A 123 13.61 4.46 9.02
C ASP A 123 13.72 5.88 8.44
N PHE A 124 14.49 6.73 9.12
CA PHE A 124 14.71 8.13 8.77
C PHE A 124 15.37 8.17 7.39
N MET A 125 14.59 8.39 6.32
CA MET A 125 15.14 8.70 5.00
C MET A 125 15.68 10.12 5.05
N GLU A 126 17.00 10.25 5.19
CA GLU A 126 17.70 11.52 5.05
C GLU A 126 17.38 12.12 3.67
N SER A 127 16.80 13.31 3.67
CA SER A 127 16.41 14.02 2.45
C SER A 127 17.66 14.43 1.68
N LEU A 128 17.90 13.81 0.52
CA LEU A 128 18.98 14.21 -0.38
C LEU A 128 18.54 15.47 -1.16
N VAL A 129 18.78 16.64 -0.59
CA VAL A 129 18.69 17.90 -1.33
C VAL A 129 20.05 18.19 -1.95
N LEU A 130 20.18 17.93 -3.26
CA LEU A 130 21.29 18.46 -4.06
C LEU A 130 21.02 19.94 -4.34
N LEU A 131 21.56 20.83 -3.49
CA LEU A 131 21.69 22.25 -3.81
C LEU A 131 22.77 22.38 -4.89
N ASN A 132 22.37 22.50 -6.16
CA ASN A 132 23.26 23.01 -7.19
C ASN A 132 23.58 24.47 -6.85
N GLY A 133 24.75 24.68 -6.25
CA GLY A 133 25.35 25.99 -6.09
C GLY A 133 25.75 26.53 -7.46
N THR A 134 24.86 27.26 -8.12
CA THR A 134 25.27 28.20 -9.16
C THR A 134 26.05 29.31 -8.49
N SER A 135 27.39 29.21 -8.57
CA SER A 135 28.29 30.31 -8.28
C SER A 135 28.01 31.45 -9.26
N VAL A 136 27.49 32.57 -8.76
CA VAL A 136 27.53 33.88 -9.42
C VAL A 136 28.82 34.57 -9.04
#